data_AF-A0A937AA27-F1
#
_entry.id   AF-A0A937AA27-F1
#
_cell.length_a   1.000
_cell.length_b   1.000
_cell.length_c   1.000
_cell.angle_alpha   90.00
_cell.angle_beta   90.00
_cell.angle_gamma   90.00
#
_symmetry.space_group_name_H-M   'P 1'
#
loop_
_entity.id
_entity.type
_entity.pdbx_description
1 polymer ?
#
loop_
_entity_poly.entity_id
_entity_poly.type
_entity_poly.pdbx_seq_one_letter_code
_entity_poly.pdbx_strand_id
1 'polypeptide(L)'
;MTSFICPDPSRPSYCVPTTNTFTECFSTGSTGSGGGFGGSANHSGQPLPKRAILEVDDVLDPPGTLSGVCGPEYIKDENNKCVLPKIYNYLENNPCVSGLFYNLLNTNNISLNSILEHFNIQSSGFDYYIKIDETNALNLAQTINDGSYSYITTLNSDYLKVATKLSISRTMIHELIHAYISSYIIGVGGQNPTKSIRAFPILWSEMLSKKYGIPEIEIERYQHEEMARNYVNFTKLVLKQLYGSQFEDQYYFDLAWGGLMGTTTFEQSTVLTSSDKERIIKVNNSEDFNNNSKSSPCLN
;
A
#
# COMPACT_ATOMS: atom_id res chain seq x y z
N MET A 1 6.19 36.70 -9.50
CA MET A 1 7.41 37.52 -9.43
C MET A 1 7.45 38.19 -8.07
N THR A 2 8.24 37.68 -7.15
CA THR A 2 8.40 38.25 -5.80
C THR A 2 9.81 37.94 -5.30
N SER A 3 10.40 38.95 -4.67
CA SER A 3 11.82 39.15 -4.38
C SER A 3 12.26 38.43 -3.09
N PHE A 4 13.47 37.86 -3.08
CA PHE A 4 14.14 37.37 -1.86
C PHE A 4 14.77 38.54 -1.10
N ILE A 5 14.42 38.71 0.18
CA ILE A 5 15.08 39.63 1.10
C ILE A 5 15.84 38.79 2.13
N CYS A 6 17.17 38.91 2.17
CA CYS A 6 17.99 38.39 3.27
C CYS A 6 17.81 39.28 4.52
N PRO A 7 17.70 38.71 5.73
CA PRO A 7 17.68 39.50 6.94
C PRO A 7 19.11 39.95 7.28
N ASP A 8 19.25 41.24 7.60
CA ASP A 8 20.42 41.94 8.15
C ASP A 8 21.42 42.58 7.14
N PRO A 9 21.35 43.91 6.92
CA PRO A 9 22.26 44.66 6.04
C PRO A 9 23.63 45.00 6.66
N SER A 10 23.95 44.54 7.88
CA SER A 10 25.18 44.95 8.58
C SER A 10 26.40 44.04 8.38
N ARG A 11 26.29 42.95 7.60
CA ARG A 11 27.38 42.00 7.36
C ARG A 11 27.55 41.66 5.88
N PRO A 12 28.77 41.73 5.31
CA PRO A 12 29.00 41.32 3.93
C PRO A 12 28.96 39.79 3.83
N SER A 13 27.84 39.26 3.33
CA SER A 13 27.67 37.87 2.93
C SER A 13 27.80 37.78 1.41
N TYR A 14 28.59 36.85 0.89
CA TYR A 14 28.62 36.55 -0.55
C TYR A 14 27.99 35.18 -0.79
N CYS A 15 26.99 35.14 -1.67
CA CYS A 15 26.34 33.91 -2.11
C CYS A 15 27.02 33.41 -3.39
N VAL A 16 27.35 32.11 -3.43
CA VAL A 16 27.85 31.46 -4.66
C VAL A 16 26.80 30.44 -5.12
N PRO A 17 26.35 30.46 -6.39
CA PRO A 17 25.42 29.46 -6.88
C PRO A 17 26.13 28.12 -7.09
N THR A 18 25.53 27.02 -6.62
CA THR A 18 25.93 25.66 -7.03
C THR A 18 24.82 25.04 -7.87
N THR A 19 25.19 24.06 -8.71
CA THR A 19 24.38 23.58 -9.83
C THR A 19 23.18 22.71 -9.45
N ASN A 20 22.88 22.53 -8.16
CA ASN A 20 21.73 21.75 -7.68
C ASN A 20 20.93 22.59 -6.67
N THR A 21 19.98 23.40 -7.17
CA THR A 21 18.79 24.00 -6.50
C THR A 21 18.83 24.47 -5.03
N PHE A 22 19.98 24.67 -4.41
CA PHE A 22 20.11 25.26 -3.08
C PHE A 22 21.11 26.43 -3.08
N THR A 23 20.76 27.49 -2.36
CA THR A 23 21.67 28.62 -2.08
C THR A 23 22.26 28.40 -0.68
N GLU A 24 23.55 28.12 -0.61
CA GLU A 24 24.27 28.06 0.67
C GLU A 24 24.84 29.45 1.01
N CYS A 25 24.54 29.94 2.21
CA CYS A 25 25.10 31.18 2.75
C CYS A 25 26.17 30.84 3.80
N PHE A 26 27.39 31.33 3.60
CA PHE A 26 28.48 31.17 4.56
C PHE A 26 28.65 32.44 5.39
N SER A 27 28.66 32.30 6.72
CA SER A 27 29.03 33.36 7.64
C SER A 27 30.48 33.17 8.08
N THR A 28 31.38 34.07 7.69
CA THR A 28 32.76 34.06 8.17
C THR A 28 32.79 34.64 9.58
N GLY A 29 32.80 33.77 10.59
CA GLY A 29 33.09 34.16 11.97
C GLY A 29 34.57 34.56 12.11
N SER A 30 34.81 35.84 12.37
CA SER A 30 36.12 36.40 12.72
C SER A 30 36.64 35.81 14.03
N THR A 31 37.86 35.28 14.01
CA THR A 31 38.64 34.87 15.18
C THR A 31 39.09 36.09 15.98
N GLY A 32 38.64 36.19 17.23
CA GLY A 32 39.12 37.13 18.23
C GLY A 32 40.08 36.45 19.21
N SER A 33 41.24 37.08 19.41
CA SER A 33 42.41 36.59 20.15
C SER A 33 42.31 36.82 21.68
N GLY A 34 42.99 35.98 22.45
CA GLY A 34 43.21 36.04 23.91
C GLY A 34 42.74 34.74 24.58
N GLY A 35 43.53 33.91 25.28
CA GLY A 35 44.81 34.05 25.96
C GLY A 35 44.67 33.27 27.29
N GLY A 36 45.56 32.31 27.59
CA GLY A 36 45.72 31.78 28.95
C GLY A 36 45.45 30.28 29.19
N PHE A 37 46.55 29.52 29.22
CA PHE A 37 46.91 28.35 30.05
C PHE A 37 45.84 27.42 30.68
N GLY A 38 46.02 26.12 30.37
CA GLY A 38 46.19 25.06 31.37
C GLY A 38 44.97 24.17 31.69
N GLY A 39 45.07 22.87 31.39
CA GLY A 39 44.22 21.86 32.02
C GLY A 39 43.84 20.70 31.11
N SER A 40 44.44 19.53 31.38
CA SER A 40 44.04 18.23 30.85
C SER A 40 42.69 17.81 31.44
N ALA A 41 41.68 17.49 30.62
CA ALA A 41 40.48 16.79 31.06
C ALA A 41 39.79 16.06 29.90
N ASN A 42 39.45 14.79 30.16
CA ASN A 42 38.66 13.87 29.36
C ASN A 42 37.49 14.52 28.60
N HIS A 43 37.38 14.23 27.30
CA HIS A 43 36.16 14.50 26.53
C HIS A 43 35.32 13.22 26.42
N SER A 44 34.48 13.02 27.43
CA SER A 44 33.25 12.22 27.32
C SER A 44 32.36 12.78 26.22
N GLY A 45 31.71 11.89 25.48
CA GLY A 45 30.87 12.18 24.31
C GLY A 45 29.94 13.38 24.46
N GLN A 46 30.13 14.35 23.58
CA GLN A 46 29.12 15.36 23.31
C GLN A 46 27.95 14.67 22.59
N PRO A 47 26.70 14.84 23.05
CA PRO A 47 25.55 14.38 22.30
C PRO A 47 25.51 15.11 20.96
N LEU A 48 25.41 14.36 19.87
CA LEU A 48 25.09 14.90 18.56
C LEU A 48 23.88 15.85 18.69
N PRO A 49 23.89 17.02 18.03
CA PRO A 49 22.76 17.93 18.09
C PRO A 49 21.50 17.16 17.65
N LYS A 50 20.47 17.20 18.49
CA LYS A 50 19.15 16.65 18.17
C LYS A 50 18.77 17.16 16.79
N ARG A 51 18.56 16.22 15.86
CA ARG A 51 17.89 16.49 14.59
C ARG A 51 16.50 17.01 14.97
N ALA A 52 16.29 18.32 14.87
CA ALA A 52 14.96 18.87 14.87
C ALA A 52 14.31 18.36 13.59
N ILE A 53 13.43 17.37 13.72
CA ILE A 53 12.45 17.09 12.68
C ILE A 53 11.54 18.31 12.72
N LEU A 54 11.71 19.20 11.74
CA LEU A 54 10.68 20.17 11.42
C LEU A 54 9.47 19.33 10.95
N GLU A 55 8.45 19.26 11.79
CA GLU A 55 7.11 18.91 11.33
C GLU A 55 6.79 19.90 10.21
N VAL A 56 6.63 19.38 8.99
CA VAL A 56 6.15 20.17 7.85
C VAL A 56 4.62 20.23 7.98
N ASP A 57 4.16 20.78 9.10
CA ASP A 57 2.77 21.18 9.33
C ASP A 57 2.56 22.58 8.76
N ASP A 58 2.80 22.72 7.45
CA ASP A 58 2.32 23.84 6.62
C ASP A 58 2.60 23.50 5.15
N VAL A 59 1.94 22.45 4.64
CA VAL A 59 1.58 22.45 3.22
C VAL A 59 0.60 23.60 3.05
N LEU A 60 1.14 24.75 2.64
CA LEU A 60 0.39 25.90 2.16
C LEU A 60 -0.74 25.39 1.28
N ASP A 61 -1.98 25.64 1.68
CA ASP A 61 -3.13 25.36 0.84
C ASP A 61 -2.86 25.94 -0.56
N PRO A 62 -3.08 25.17 -1.64
CA PRO A 62 -2.90 25.72 -2.97
C PRO A 62 -3.76 26.98 -3.11
N PRO A 63 -3.22 28.07 -3.71
CA PRO A 63 -3.91 29.33 -3.73
C PRO A 63 -5.16 29.24 -4.61
N GLY A 64 -6.31 29.20 -3.95
CA GLY A 64 -7.61 29.50 -4.53
C GLY A 64 -8.42 28.32 -5.02
N THR A 65 -9.19 27.71 -4.12
CA THR A 65 -10.46 27.05 -4.49
C THR A 65 -11.55 27.46 -3.50
N LEU A 66 -12.28 28.51 -3.87
CA LEU A 66 -13.49 29.00 -3.19
C LEU A 66 -14.72 28.09 -3.37
N SER A 67 -14.50 26.82 -3.66
CA SER A 67 -15.54 25.80 -3.79
C SER A 67 -14.91 24.53 -3.25
N GLY A 68 -15.55 23.89 -2.26
CA GLY A 68 -15.05 22.67 -1.61
C GLY A 68 -15.01 21.46 -2.53
N VAL A 69 -14.38 21.58 -3.69
CA VAL A 69 -14.15 20.58 -4.72
C VAL A 69 -12.65 20.52 -4.90
N CYS A 70 -12.08 19.34 -4.68
CA CYS A 70 -10.66 19.10 -4.89
C CYS A 70 -10.34 19.09 -6.38
N GLY A 71 -9.09 19.43 -6.73
CA GLY A 71 -8.60 19.22 -8.10
C GLY A 71 -8.73 17.74 -8.51
N PRO A 72 -8.68 17.41 -9.81
CA PRO A 72 -8.93 16.06 -10.31
C PRO A 72 -7.98 14.99 -9.75
N GLU A 73 -6.81 15.40 -9.23
CA GLU A 73 -5.79 14.54 -8.64
C GLU A 73 -5.87 14.45 -7.10
N TYR A 74 -6.88 15.06 -6.48
CA TYR A 74 -6.95 15.22 -5.02
C TYR A 74 -8.27 14.67 -4.45
N ILE A 75 -8.20 14.02 -3.30
CA ILE A 75 -9.34 13.56 -2.51
C ILE A 75 -9.46 14.39 -1.23
N LYS A 76 -10.66 14.43 -0.61
CA LYS A 76 -10.83 15.04 0.71
C LYS A 76 -10.43 14.07 1.81
N ASP A 77 -9.64 14.53 2.76
CA ASP A 77 -9.38 13.81 4.01
C ASP A 77 -10.52 13.98 5.04
N GLU A 78 -10.34 13.40 6.23
CA GLU A 78 -11.26 13.49 7.38
C GLU A 78 -11.53 14.93 7.87
N ASN A 79 -10.65 15.87 7.52
CA ASN A 79 -10.75 17.29 7.84
C ASN A 79 -11.24 18.13 6.66
N ASN A 80 -11.75 17.49 5.59
CA ASN A 80 -12.13 18.13 4.31
C ASN A 80 -10.99 18.83 3.56
N LYS A 81 -9.71 18.55 3.87
CA LYS A 81 -8.54 19.07 3.15
C LYS A 81 -8.29 18.23 1.90
N CYS A 82 -7.93 18.90 0.80
CA CYS A 82 -7.56 18.21 -0.44
C CYS A 82 -6.15 17.64 -0.33
N VAL A 83 -6.03 16.32 -0.39
CA VAL A 83 -4.78 15.57 -0.28
C VAL A 83 -4.59 14.69 -1.51
N LEU A 84 -3.34 14.38 -1.87
CA LEU A 84 -3.06 13.41 -2.92
C LEU A 84 -3.53 12.02 -2.45
N PRO A 85 -4.25 11.26 -3.28
CA PRO A 85 -4.56 9.88 -2.97
C PRO A 85 -3.25 9.10 -2.88
N LYS A 86 -3.10 8.31 -1.83
CA LYS A 86 -1.99 7.35 -1.68
C LYS A 86 -2.27 6.02 -2.37
N ILE A 87 -3.37 5.96 -3.11
CA ILE A 87 -3.69 4.89 -4.06
C ILE A 87 -3.41 5.44 -5.45
N TYR A 88 -2.38 4.91 -6.10
CA TYR A 88 -1.92 5.32 -7.41
C TYR A 88 -2.33 4.29 -8.46
N ASN A 89 -3.12 4.72 -9.45
CA ASN A 89 -3.68 3.87 -10.49
C ASN A 89 -2.93 4.05 -11.82
N TYR A 90 -2.11 3.08 -12.21
CA TYR A 90 -1.41 3.07 -13.51
C TYR A 90 -2.06 2.10 -14.52
N LEU A 91 -3.39 1.96 -14.47
CA LEU A 91 -4.17 1.09 -15.35
C LEU A 91 -4.76 1.84 -16.56
N GLU A 92 -4.42 3.11 -16.75
CA GLU A 92 -5.07 4.03 -17.71
C GLU A 92 -5.09 3.52 -19.15
N ASN A 93 -4.06 2.77 -19.56
CA ASN A 93 -3.96 2.17 -20.90
C ASN A 93 -4.83 0.91 -21.07
N ASN A 94 -5.57 0.50 -20.05
CA ASN A 94 -6.57 -0.57 -20.10
C ASN A 94 -7.89 -0.10 -19.45
N PRO A 95 -8.79 0.53 -20.23
CA PRO A 95 -10.02 1.13 -19.70
C PRO A 95 -10.93 0.15 -18.98
N CYS A 96 -10.98 -1.11 -19.43
CA CYS A 96 -11.79 -2.14 -18.76
C CYS A 96 -11.25 -2.43 -17.37
N VAL A 97 -9.95 -2.74 -17.25
CA VAL A 97 -9.30 -3.07 -15.97
C VAL A 97 -9.28 -1.85 -15.04
N SER A 98 -9.02 -0.65 -15.57
CA SER A 98 -9.13 0.60 -14.80
C SER A 98 -10.56 0.84 -14.29
N GLY A 99 -11.58 0.52 -15.10
CA GLY A 99 -12.98 0.60 -14.68
C GLY A 99 -13.33 -0.37 -13.56
N LEU A 100 -12.77 -1.59 -13.57
CA LEU A 100 -12.92 -2.55 -12.47
C LEU A 100 -12.29 -2.03 -11.18
N PHE A 101 -11.08 -1.48 -11.26
CA PHE A 101 -10.40 -0.90 -10.11
C PHE A 101 -11.15 0.31 -9.57
N TYR A 102 -11.67 1.19 -10.45
CA TYR A 102 -12.51 2.30 -10.05
C TYR A 102 -13.77 1.83 -9.30
N ASN A 103 -14.46 0.79 -9.79
CA ASN A 103 -15.62 0.22 -9.10
C ASN A 103 -15.25 -0.36 -7.73
N LEU A 104 -14.06 -0.96 -7.62
CA LEU A 104 -13.52 -1.45 -6.35
C LEU A 104 -13.31 -0.31 -5.35
N LEU A 105 -12.73 0.81 -5.78
CA LEU A 105 -12.50 1.98 -4.92
C LEU A 105 -13.78 2.70 -4.48
N ASN A 106 -14.85 2.61 -5.28
CA ASN A 106 -16.10 3.34 -5.06
C ASN A 106 -17.24 2.44 -4.57
N THR A 107 -16.95 1.22 -4.14
CA THR A 107 -17.98 0.33 -3.58
C THR A 107 -18.40 0.81 -2.19
N ASN A 108 -19.68 0.72 -1.87
CA ASN A 108 -20.18 1.03 -0.52
C ASN A 108 -19.94 -0.13 0.47
N ASN A 109 -18.93 -0.97 0.23
CA ASN A 109 -18.64 -2.11 1.10
C ASN A 109 -17.87 -1.61 2.31
N ILE A 110 -18.53 -1.56 3.48
CA ILE A 110 -17.95 -1.03 4.72
C ILE A 110 -16.62 -1.73 5.04
N SER A 111 -16.53 -3.04 4.82
CA SER A 111 -15.31 -3.79 5.09
C SER A 111 -14.18 -3.45 4.11
N LEU A 112 -14.46 -3.28 2.81
CA LEU A 112 -13.41 -2.89 1.88
C LEU A 112 -12.97 -1.45 2.13
N ASN A 113 -13.91 -0.58 2.49
CA ASN A 113 -13.61 0.79 2.84
C ASN A 113 -12.62 0.86 4.01
N SER A 114 -12.69 -0.03 5.00
CA SER A 114 -11.69 -0.04 6.08
C SER A 114 -10.28 -0.43 5.62
N ILE A 115 -10.15 -1.32 4.60
CA ILE A 115 -8.86 -1.62 3.97
C ILE A 115 -8.39 -0.43 3.12
N LEU A 116 -9.27 0.18 2.33
CA LEU A 116 -8.93 1.31 1.48
C LEU A 116 -8.58 2.57 2.29
N GLU A 117 -9.30 2.83 3.38
CA GLU A 117 -9.01 3.90 4.33
C GLU A 117 -7.61 3.76 4.93
N HIS A 118 -7.15 2.54 5.18
CA HIS A 118 -5.78 2.31 5.66
C HIS A 118 -4.73 2.89 4.71
N PHE A 119 -4.99 2.86 3.39
CA PHE A 119 -4.11 3.48 2.40
C PHE A 119 -4.48 4.93 2.13
N ASN A 120 -5.75 5.31 2.13
CA ASN A 120 -6.22 6.67 1.81
C ASN A 120 -5.99 7.71 2.91
N ILE A 121 -5.73 7.31 4.15
CA ILE A 121 -5.46 8.24 5.24
C ILE A 121 -4.01 8.75 5.16
N GLN A 122 -3.82 10.07 5.09
CA GLN A 122 -2.49 10.69 4.97
C GLN A 122 -1.54 10.29 6.11
N SER A 123 -2.08 10.08 7.32
CA SER A 123 -1.33 9.65 8.51
C SER A 123 -0.94 8.16 8.51
N SER A 124 -1.39 7.36 7.54
CA SER A 124 -1.02 5.93 7.46
C SER A 124 0.47 5.72 7.23
N GLY A 125 1.12 6.66 6.52
CA GLY A 125 2.50 6.52 6.07
C GLY A 125 2.70 5.50 4.94
N PHE A 126 1.63 4.89 4.40
CA PHE A 126 1.73 3.84 3.38
C PHE A 126 1.14 4.25 2.04
N ASP A 127 1.85 3.92 0.96
CA ASP A 127 1.40 4.12 -0.41
C ASP A 127 1.05 2.77 -1.07
N TYR A 128 0.04 2.77 -1.93
CA TYR A 128 -0.38 1.62 -2.73
C TYR A 128 -0.40 1.97 -4.21
N TYR A 129 0.27 1.16 -5.02
CA TYR A 129 0.38 1.34 -6.46
C TYR A 129 -0.18 0.10 -7.15
N ILE A 130 -0.97 0.30 -8.21
CA ILE A 130 -1.43 -0.80 -9.07
C ILE A 130 -1.06 -0.52 -10.52
N LYS A 131 -0.47 -1.53 -11.19
CA LYS A 131 -0.05 -1.44 -12.60
C LYS A 131 -0.26 -2.76 -13.35
N ILE A 132 -0.16 -2.68 -14.67
CA ILE A 132 -0.07 -3.86 -15.56
C ILE A 132 1.38 -3.99 -16.02
N ASP A 133 1.95 -5.17 -15.90
CA ASP A 133 3.30 -5.48 -16.35
C ASP A 133 3.45 -6.99 -16.54
N GLU A 134 4.61 -7.43 -17.02
CA GLU A 134 4.98 -8.85 -16.95
C GLU A 134 5.30 -9.24 -15.49
N THR A 135 4.78 -10.39 -15.06
CA THR A 135 5.17 -11.05 -13.80
C THR A 135 5.87 -12.37 -14.11
N ASN A 136 6.30 -13.11 -13.08
CA ASN A 136 6.69 -14.51 -13.29
C ASN A 136 5.52 -15.27 -13.97
N ALA A 137 5.81 -16.06 -15.00
CA ALA A 137 4.81 -16.72 -15.85
C ALA A 137 3.78 -17.59 -15.09
N LEU A 138 4.05 -17.95 -13.84
CA LEU A 138 3.14 -18.74 -12.99
C LEU A 138 2.17 -17.87 -12.16
N ASN A 139 2.40 -16.57 -12.05
CA ASN A 139 1.65 -15.69 -11.15
C ASN A 139 0.64 -14.84 -11.94
N LEU A 140 -0.64 -14.91 -11.56
CA LEU A 140 -1.71 -14.07 -12.15
C LEU A 140 -1.51 -12.58 -11.82
N ALA A 141 -0.97 -12.31 -10.64
CA ALA A 141 -0.53 -11.00 -10.18
C ALA A 141 0.51 -11.20 -9.08
N GLN A 142 1.13 -10.10 -8.63
CA GLN A 142 1.99 -10.11 -7.46
C GLN A 142 1.94 -8.76 -6.74
N THR A 143 2.10 -8.79 -5.43
CA THR A 143 2.28 -7.59 -4.61
C THR A 143 3.62 -7.64 -3.91
N ILE A 144 4.42 -6.59 -4.11
CA ILE A 144 5.72 -6.46 -3.47
C ILE A 144 5.76 -5.19 -2.62
N ASN A 145 6.56 -5.22 -1.55
CA ASN A 145 6.99 -4.00 -0.87
C ASN A 145 8.28 -3.51 -1.53
N ASP A 146 8.35 -2.23 -1.91
CA ASP A 146 9.52 -1.66 -2.59
C ASP A 146 10.66 -1.24 -1.62
N GLY A 147 10.51 -1.54 -0.34
CA GLY A 147 11.41 -1.15 0.74
C GLY A 147 11.05 0.17 1.44
N SER A 148 10.02 0.89 1.00
CA SER A 148 9.71 2.27 1.44
C SER A 148 8.23 2.50 1.78
N TYR A 149 7.67 1.72 2.72
CA TYR A 149 6.24 1.81 3.12
C TYR A 149 5.26 1.80 1.91
N SER A 150 5.73 1.34 0.76
CA SER A 150 5.00 1.40 -0.50
C SER A 150 4.80 -0.02 -1.01
N TYR A 151 3.59 -0.29 -1.49
CA TYR A 151 3.16 -1.60 -1.95
C TYR A 151 2.76 -1.51 -3.41
N ILE A 152 3.38 -2.34 -4.24
CA ILE A 152 3.17 -2.34 -5.68
C ILE A 152 2.51 -3.66 -6.09
N THR A 153 1.24 -3.58 -6.47
CA THR A 153 0.53 -4.67 -7.13
C THR A 153 0.74 -4.59 -8.64
N THR A 154 1.21 -5.69 -9.21
CA THR A 154 1.39 -5.86 -10.65
C THR A 154 0.45 -6.95 -11.16
N LEU A 155 -0.47 -6.60 -12.05
CA LEU A 155 -1.35 -7.55 -12.74
C LEU A 155 -0.66 -8.07 -14.01
N ASN A 156 -0.60 -9.40 -14.16
CA ASN A 156 0.07 -10.02 -15.31
C ASN A 156 -0.68 -9.71 -16.61
N SER A 157 0.00 -9.10 -17.58
CA SER A 157 -0.61 -8.72 -18.86
C SER A 157 -1.15 -9.89 -19.69
N ASP A 158 -0.56 -11.08 -19.61
CA ASP A 158 -1.04 -12.27 -20.33
C ASP A 158 -2.32 -12.83 -19.72
N TYR A 159 -2.40 -12.86 -18.39
CA TYR A 159 -3.61 -13.22 -17.67
C TYR A 159 -4.79 -12.32 -18.06
N LEU A 160 -4.57 -11.01 -18.15
CA LEU A 160 -5.61 -10.04 -18.49
C LEU A 160 -6.19 -10.22 -19.91
N LYS A 161 -5.49 -10.91 -20.82
CA LYS A 161 -5.99 -11.20 -22.19
C LYS A 161 -7.11 -12.23 -22.21
N VAL A 162 -7.16 -13.10 -21.19
CA VAL A 162 -8.09 -14.25 -21.15
C VAL A 162 -9.02 -14.21 -19.95
N ALA A 163 -8.63 -13.62 -18.84
CA ALA A 163 -9.40 -13.64 -17.61
C ALA A 163 -10.70 -12.85 -17.71
N THR A 164 -11.72 -13.31 -16.99
CA THR A 164 -12.97 -12.57 -16.85
C THR A 164 -12.84 -11.40 -15.90
N LYS A 165 -13.78 -10.45 -15.99
CA LYS A 165 -13.89 -9.33 -15.05
C LYS A 165 -13.99 -9.79 -13.59
N LEU A 166 -14.70 -10.89 -13.33
CA LEU A 166 -14.79 -11.48 -11.98
C LEU A 166 -13.43 -11.96 -11.48
N SER A 167 -12.72 -12.71 -12.33
CA SER A 167 -11.39 -13.22 -12.05
C SER A 167 -10.40 -12.08 -11.77
N ILE A 168 -10.41 -11.04 -12.61
CA ILE A 168 -9.58 -9.85 -12.45
C ILE A 168 -9.91 -9.10 -11.15
N SER A 169 -11.20 -8.87 -10.85
CA SER A 169 -11.61 -8.22 -9.60
C SER A 169 -11.21 -9.03 -8.36
N ARG A 170 -11.38 -10.36 -8.39
CA ARG A 170 -10.94 -11.26 -7.31
C ARG A 170 -9.44 -11.11 -7.08
N THR A 171 -8.65 -11.13 -8.16
CA THR A 171 -7.20 -10.96 -8.09
C THR A 171 -6.82 -9.59 -7.50
N MET A 172 -7.43 -8.48 -7.94
CA MET A 172 -7.19 -7.16 -7.35
C MET A 172 -7.45 -7.12 -5.83
N ILE A 173 -8.56 -7.74 -5.38
CA ILE A 173 -8.90 -7.82 -3.96
C ILE A 173 -7.85 -8.62 -3.20
N HIS A 174 -7.45 -9.78 -3.73
CA HIS A 174 -6.43 -10.64 -3.12
C HIS A 174 -5.11 -9.90 -2.92
N GLU A 175 -4.63 -9.22 -3.96
CA GLU A 175 -3.40 -8.44 -3.93
C GLU A 175 -3.49 -7.23 -2.98
N LEU A 176 -4.63 -6.55 -2.92
CA LEU A 176 -4.87 -5.48 -1.96
C LEU A 176 -4.82 -5.98 -0.51
N ILE A 177 -5.31 -7.20 -0.24
CA ILE A 177 -5.21 -7.81 1.09
C ILE A 177 -3.76 -8.17 1.42
N HIS A 178 -2.95 -8.64 0.45
CA HIS A 178 -1.50 -8.82 0.64
C HIS A 178 -0.82 -7.51 1.08
N ALA A 179 -1.11 -6.40 0.38
CA ALA A 179 -0.60 -5.08 0.74
C ALA A 179 -1.04 -4.69 2.15
N TYR A 180 -2.32 -4.87 2.49
CA TYR A 180 -2.89 -4.55 3.79
C TYR A 180 -2.24 -5.36 4.92
N ILE A 181 -2.13 -6.67 4.79
CA ILE A 181 -1.47 -7.49 5.82
C ILE A 181 -0.01 -7.05 5.99
N SER A 182 0.69 -6.80 4.88
CA SER A 182 2.09 -6.38 4.89
C SER A 182 2.31 -4.99 5.52
N SER A 183 1.38 -4.05 5.34
CA SER A 183 1.43 -2.72 5.97
C SER A 183 1.31 -2.81 7.47
N TYR A 184 0.41 -3.66 7.99
CA TYR A 184 0.33 -3.92 9.43
C TYR A 184 1.62 -4.54 9.97
N ILE A 185 2.22 -5.48 9.24
CA ILE A 185 3.45 -6.13 9.68
C ILE A 185 4.61 -5.13 9.82
N ILE A 186 4.78 -4.26 8.82
CA ILE A 186 5.90 -3.30 8.76
C ILE A 186 5.65 -2.09 9.66
N GLY A 187 4.45 -1.49 9.62
CA GLY A 187 4.11 -0.32 10.43
C GLY A 187 4.21 -0.56 11.93
N VAL A 188 3.85 -1.76 12.36
CA VAL A 188 3.87 -2.14 13.78
C VAL A 188 5.28 -2.56 14.19
N GLY A 189 6.04 -3.19 13.28
CA GLY A 189 7.44 -3.54 13.48
C GLY A 189 8.36 -2.36 13.83
N GLY A 190 7.94 -1.12 13.53
CA GLY A 190 8.70 0.09 13.81
C GLY A 190 8.25 0.94 15.00
N GLN A 191 7.01 0.81 15.52
CA GLN A 191 6.45 1.84 16.42
C GLN A 191 5.65 1.33 17.64
N ASN A 192 4.83 0.25 17.56
CA ASN A 192 4.13 -0.27 18.75
C ASN A 192 3.42 -1.63 18.51
N PRO A 193 3.92 -2.76 19.06
CA PRO A 193 3.30 -4.10 18.94
C PRO A 193 1.84 -4.18 19.37
N THR A 194 1.41 -3.36 20.34
CA THR A 194 0.06 -3.44 20.94
C THR A 194 -1.05 -3.04 19.97
N LYS A 195 -0.77 -2.21 18.95
CA LYS A 195 -1.75 -1.88 17.91
C LYS A 195 -2.01 -3.06 16.96
N SER A 196 -0.98 -3.83 16.59
CA SER A 196 -1.15 -5.04 15.77
C SER A 196 -1.82 -6.18 16.50
N ILE A 197 -1.51 -6.36 17.80
CA ILE A 197 -2.11 -7.41 18.63
C ILE A 197 -3.64 -7.26 18.71
N ARG A 198 -4.19 -6.06 18.53
CA ARG A 198 -5.65 -5.85 18.54
C ARG A 198 -6.34 -6.19 17.22
N ALA A 199 -5.69 -5.96 16.08
CA ALA A 199 -6.25 -6.22 14.76
C ALA A 199 -5.97 -7.65 14.27
N PHE A 200 -4.81 -8.21 14.63
CA PHE A 200 -4.31 -9.50 14.18
C PHE A 200 -3.61 -10.29 15.30
N PRO A 201 -4.24 -10.54 16.47
CA PRO A 201 -3.58 -11.11 17.65
C PRO A 201 -2.87 -12.45 17.39
N ILE A 202 -3.49 -13.31 16.57
CA ILE A 202 -2.96 -14.65 16.28
C ILE A 202 -1.83 -14.56 15.26
N LEU A 203 -2.06 -13.92 14.10
CA LEU A 203 -1.07 -13.77 13.04
C LEU A 203 0.17 -13.04 13.54
N TRP A 204 0.01 -11.95 14.29
CA TRP A 204 1.13 -11.17 14.80
C TRP A 204 1.94 -11.93 15.84
N SER A 205 1.30 -12.73 16.71
CA SER A 205 2.00 -13.60 17.65
C SER A 205 2.76 -14.73 16.93
N GLU A 206 2.15 -15.36 15.92
CA GLU A 206 2.77 -16.40 15.10
C GLU A 206 3.93 -15.84 14.26
N MET A 207 3.77 -14.64 13.70
CA MET A 207 4.82 -13.96 12.94
C MET A 207 5.95 -13.43 13.83
N LEU A 208 5.67 -12.86 15.01
CA LEU A 208 6.70 -12.38 15.94
C LEU A 208 7.44 -13.52 16.64
N SER A 209 6.73 -14.55 17.11
CA SER A 209 7.38 -15.73 17.71
C SER A 209 8.32 -16.42 16.72
N LYS A 210 8.11 -16.22 15.41
CA LYS A 210 8.94 -16.77 14.34
C LYS A 210 9.88 -15.77 13.67
N LYS A 211 9.69 -14.44 13.81
CA LYS A 211 10.67 -13.40 13.45
C LYS A 211 12.00 -13.56 14.21
N TYR A 212 11.96 -14.24 15.35
CA TYR A 212 13.15 -14.65 16.11
C TYR A 212 13.61 -16.09 15.82
N GLY A 213 13.13 -16.77 14.74
CA GLY A 213 13.47 -18.19 14.51
C GLY A 213 13.14 -18.89 13.17
N ILE A 214 12.51 -18.26 12.15
CA ILE A 214 12.28 -18.87 10.81
C ILE A 214 12.61 -17.87 9.69
N PRO A 215 13.23 -18.30 8.57
CA PRO A 215 13.59 -17.46 7.41
C PRO A 215 12.40 -16.79 6.71
N GLU A 216 12.70 -15.65 6.08
CA GLU A 216 11.83 -14.78 5.25
C GLU A 216 10.93 -15.52 4.24
N ILE A 217 11.31 -16.74 3.87
CA ILE A 217 10.66 -17.59 2.85
C ILE A 217 9.23 -18.05 3.21
N GLU A 218 8.79 -17.89 4.46
CA GLU A 218 7.50 -18.40 4.95
C GLU A 218 6.41 -17.32 5.11
N ILE A 219 6.72 -16.04 4.88
CA ILE A 219 5.77 -14.93 5.11
C ILE A 219 4.52 -15.08 4.25
N GLU A 220 4.69 -15.41 2.96
CA GLU A 220 3.59 -15.64 2.02
C GLU A 220 2.59 -16.69 2.51
N ARG A 221 3.08 -17.79 3.09
CA ARG A 221 2.21 -18.84 3.64
C ARG A 221 1.32 -18.29 4.75
N TYR A 222 1.87 -17.52 5.68
CA TYR A 222 1.08 -16.96 6.77
C TYR A 222 0.07 -15.92 6.29
N GLN A 223 0.43 -15.11 5.30
CA GLN A 223 -0.52 -14.20 4.66
C GLN A 223 -1.69 -14.98 4.05
N HIS A 224 -1.41 -16.06 3.33
CA HIS A 224 -2.46 -16.94 2.80
C HIS A 224 -3.31 -17.61 3.89
N GLU A 225 -2.71 -18.09 4.98
CA GLU A 225 -3.46 -18.64 6.12
C GLU A 225 -4.38 -17.60 6.77
N GLU A 226 -3.93 -16.35 6.89
CA GLU A 226 -4.77 -15.24 7.36
C GLU A 226 -5.91 -14.96 6.40
N MET A 227 -5.64 -14.94 5.10
CA MET A 227 -6.68 -14.76 4.08
C MET A 227 -7.73 -15.85 4.14
N ALA A 228 -7.32 -17.11 4.29
CA ALA A 228 -8.23 -18.24 4.45
C ALA A 228 -9.15 -18.08 5.66
N ARG A 229 -8.60 -17.62 6.80
CA ARG A 229 -9.35 -17.47 8.06
C ARG A 229 -10.30 -16.27 8.04
N ASN A 230 -9.83 -15.13 7.55
CA ASN A 230 -10.48 -13.83 7.78
C ASN A 230 -10.96 -13.14 6.51
N TYR A 231 -10.37 -13.44 5.34
CA TYR A 231 -10.63 -12.69 4.12
C TYR A 231 -11.35 -13.43 3.00
N VAL A 232 -11.51 -14.76 3.05
CA VAL A 232 -12.34 -15.46 2.03
C VAL A 232 -13.78 -14.96 2.04
N ASN A 233 -14.42 -14.89 3.22
CA ASN A 233 -15.80 -14.40 3.29
C ASN A 233 -15.88 -12.90 2.97
N PHE A 234 -14.85 -12.13 3.31
CA PHE A 234 -14.72 -10.74 2.89
C PHE A 234 -14.71 -10.61 1.36
N THR A 235 -13.81 -11.32 0.67
CA THR A 235 -13.69 -11.28 -0.80
C THR A 235 -14.98 -11.71 -1.47
N LYS A 236 -15.65 -12.74 -0.94
CA LYS A 236 -17.00 -13.16 -1.39
C LYS A 236 -17.99 -11.99 -1.35
N LEU A 237 -18.06 -11.27 -0.22
CA LEU A 237 -19.01 -10.19 -0.03
C LEU A 237 -18.71 -8.99 -0.93
N VAL A 238 -17.43 -8.65 -1.11
CA VAL A 238 -17.00 -7.58 -2.03
C VAL A 238 -17.38 -7.93 -3.46
N LEU A 239 -17.06 -9.14 -3.94
CA LEU A 239 -17.44 -9.60 -5.28
C LEU A 239 -18.96 -9.58 -5.46
N LYS A 240 -19.72 -10.11 -4.50
CA LYS A 240 -21.19 -10.10 -4.54
C LYS A 240 -21.76 -8.68 -4.58
N GLN A 241 -21.11 -7.72 -3.94
CA GLN A 241 -21.54 -6.32 -4.00
C GLN A 241 -21.24 -5.66 -5.35
N LEU A 242 -20.07 -5.92 -5.93
CA LEU A 242 -19.68 -5.38 -7.23
C LEU A 242 -20.53 -5.93 -8.38
N TYR A 243 -20.92 -7.20 -8.28
CA TYR A 243 -21.56 -7.95 -9.37
C TYR A 243 -23.03 -8.31 -9.06
N GLY A 244 -23.54 -7.91 -7.90
CA GLY A 244 -24.92 -8.16 -7.46
C GLY A 244 -25.21 -9.64 -7.17
N SER A 245 -26.49 -9.97 -7.03
CA SER A 245 -26.98 -11.33 -6.77
C SER A 245 -27.16 -12.17 -8.03
N GLN A 246 -26.42 -11.86 -9.11
CA GLN A 246 -26.54 -12.58 -10.39
C GLN A 246 -26.00 -14.01 -10.33
N PHE A 247 -25.17 -14.32 -9.33
CA PHE A 247 -24.66 -15.65 -9.06
C PHE A 247 -24.99 -16.09 -7.63
N GLU A 248 -25.09 -17.41 -7.45
CA GLU A 248 -25.27 -18.04 -6.15
C GLU A 248 -24.13 -17.67 -5.19
N ASP A 249 -24.43 -17.59 -3.89
CA ASP A 249 -23.43 -17.29 -2.84
C ASP A 249 -22.26 -18.27 -2.87
N GLN A 250 -22.53 -19.55 -3.16
CA GLN A 250 -21.50 -20.58 -3.27
C GLN A 250 -20.51 -20.27 -4.38
N TYR A 251 -20.97 -19.68 -5.49
CA TYR A 251 -20.11 -19.35 -6.61
C TYR A 251 -19.14 -18.22 -6.24
N TYR A 252 -19.61 -17.17 -5.55
CA TYR A 252 -18.72 -16.14 -5.02
C TYR A 252 -17.75 -16.65 -3.95
N PHE A 253 -18.21 -17.60 -3.12
CA PHE A 253 -17.35 -18.23 -2.11
C PHE A 253 -16.25 -19.08 -2.76
N ASP A 254 -16.61 -19.83 -3.80
CA ASP A 254 -15.65 -20.62 -4.57
C ASP A 254 -14.64 -19.71 -5.29
N LEU A 255 -15.09 -18.57 -5.84
CA LEU A 255 -14.18 -17.56 -6.41
C LEU A 255 -13.23 -16.99 -5.35
N ALA A 256 -13.73 -16.66 -4.16
CA ALA A 256 -12.90 -16.11 -3.09
C ALA A 256 -11.80 -17.08 -2.65
N TRP A 257 -12.10 -18.37 -2.49
CA TRP A 257 -11.09 -19.40 -2.23
C TRP A 257 -10.12 -19.60 -3.38
N GLY A 258 -10.56 -19.35 -4.61
CA GLY A 258 -9.74 -19.43 -5.81
C GLY A 258 -8.48 -18.59 -5.78
N GLY A 259 -8.52 -17.44 -5.09
CA GLY A 259 -7.33 -16.61 -4.89
C GLY A 259 -6.21 -17.32 -4.11
N LEU A 260 -6.51 -18.44 -3.44
CA LEU A 260 -5.52 -19.23 -2.69
C LEU A 260 -5.13 -20.52 -3.42
N MET A 261 -5.64 -20.78 -4.63
CA MET A 261 -5.27 -21.99 -5.38
C MET A 261 -3.77 -22.05 -5.66
N GLY A 262 -3.19 -23.25 -5.56
CA GLY A 262 -1.75 -23.48 -5.71
C GLY A 262 -0.92 -23.09 -4.48
N THR A 263 -1.55 -22.64 -3.39
CA THR A 263 -0.88 -22.40 -2.10
C THR A 263 -1.00 -23.63 -1.20
N THR A 264 -0.04 -23.80 -0.30
CA THR A 264 -0.11 -24.82 0.76
C THR A 264 -1.37 -24.65 1.62
N THR A 265 -1.81 -23.40 1.83
CA THR A 265 -3.02 -23.10 2.61
C THR A 265 -4.27 -23.69 1.99
N PHE A 266 -4.41 -23.63 0.66
CA PHE A 266 -5.52 -24.26 -0.04
C PHE A 266 -5.38 -25.78 -0.10
N GLU A 267 -4.20 -26.27 -0.50
CA GLU A 267 -3.93 -27.69 -0.69
C GLU A 267 -4.09 -28.50 0.59
N GLN A 268 -3.59 -27.97 1.70
CA GLN A 268 -3.62 -28.61 3.01
C GLN A 268 -4.76 -28.12 3.91
N SER A 269 -5.67 -27.31 3.38
CA SER A 269 -6.85 -26.84 4.11
C SER A 269 -7.63 -28.02 4.69
N THR A 270 -7.86 -27.98 6.00
CA THR A 270 -8.69 -28.93 6.75
C THR A 270 -10.16 -28.51 6.81
N VAL A 271 -10.47 -27.26 6.42
CA VAL A 271 -11.85 -26.75 6.37
C VAL A 271 -12.52 -27.04 5.02
N LEU A 272 -11.74 -27.32 3.97
CA LEU A 272 -12.23 -27.70 2.65
C LEU A 272 -12.18 -29.21 2.47
N THR A 273 -13.31 -29.80 2.07
CA THR A 273 -13.35 -31.19 1.62
C THR A 273 -12.73 -31.34 0.22
N SER A 274 -12.46 -32.58 -0.21
CA SER A 274 -11.97 -32.83 -1.58
C SER A 274 -12.97 -32.33 -2.64
N SER A 275 -14.27 -32.53 -2.41
CA SER A 275 -15.31 -32.07 -3.34
C SER A 275 -15.42 -30.54 -3.39
N ASP A 276 -15.14 -29.85 -2.27
CA ASP A 276 -15.03 -28.39 -2.28
C ASP A 276 -13.85 -27.93 -3.13
N LYS A 277 -12.67 -28.54 -2.94
CA LYS A 277 -11.47 -28.18 -3.71
C LYS A 277 -11.68 -28.39 -5.21
N GLU A 278 -12.27 -29.52 -5.61
CA GLU A 278 -12.60 -29.79 -7.02
C GLU A 278 -13.56 -28.75 -7.61
N ARG A 279 -14.61 -28.39 -6.87
CA ARG A 279 -15.59 -27.38 -7.29
C ARG A 279 -14.93 -26.00 -7.42
N ILE A 280 -14.13 -25.61 -6.43
CA ILE A 280 -13.37 -24.34 -6.42
C ILE A 280 -12.43 -24.27 -7.62
N ILE A 281 -11.64 -25.32 -7.86
CA ILE A 281 -10.72 -25.38 -9.00
C ILE A 281 -11.48 -25.22 -10.31
N LYS A 282 -12.61 -25.93 -10.47
CA LYS A 282 -13.42 -25.84 -11.70
C LYS A 282 -13.98 -24.44 -11.92
N VAL A 283 -14.54 -23.82 -10.88
CA VAL A 283 -15.11 -22.46 -10.95
C VAL A 283 -14.03 -21.45 -11.33
N ASN A 284 -12.87 -21.49 -10.66
CA ASN A 284 -11.82 -20.50 -10.91
C ASN A 284 -11.15 -20.71 -12.26
N ASN A 285 -10.82 -21.95 -12.65
CA ASN A 285 -10.29 -22.19 -13.99
C ASN A 285 -11.26 -21.72 -15.10
N SER A 286 -12.58 -21.81 -14.88
CA SER A 286 -13.53 -21.29 -15.86
C SER A 286 -13.46 -19.77 -16.02
N GLU A 287 -13.23 -19.03 -14.94
CA GLU A 287 -13.11 -17.57 -14.95
C GLU A 287 -11.70 -17.09 -15.33
N ASP A 288 -10.65 -17.80 -14.93
CA ASP A 288 -9.25 -17.43 -15.17
C ASP A 288 -8.88 -17.59 -16.65
N PHE A 289 -9.47 -18.58 -17.33
CA PHE A 289 -9.21 -18.88 -18.74
C PHE A 289 -10.42 -18.59 -19.66
N ASN A 290 -11.48 -17.97 -19.12
CA ASN A 290 -12.72 -17.68 -19.84
C ASN A 290 -13.26 -18.91 -20.63
N ASN A 291 -13.32 -20.05 -19.95
CA ASN A 291 -13.76 -21.33 -20.51
C ASN A 291 -14.95 -21.88 -19.72
N ASN A 292 -16.15 -21.73 -20.27
CA ASN A 292 -17.42 -21.93 -19.55
C ASN A 292 -17.60 -21.00 -18.33
N SER A 293 -17.02 -19.81 -18.43
CA SER A 293 -17.19 -18.72 -17.47
C SER A 293 -18.63 -18.21 -17.43
N LYS A 294 -18.99 -17.60 -16.30
CA LYS A 294 -20.23 -16.84 -16.11
C LYS A 294 -20.02 -15.32 -16.25
N SER A 295 -18.79 -14.82 -16.11
CA SER A 295 -18.45 -13.43 -16.40
C SER A 295 -17.79 -13.26 -17.77
N SER A 296 -17.74 -12.02 -18.24
CA SER A 296 -17.12 -11.67 -19.53
C SER A 296 -15.67 -11.22 -19.34
N PRO A 297 -14.78 -11.46 -20.31
CA PRO A 297 -13.42 -10.90 -20.31
C PRO A 297 -13.39 -9.39 -20.49
N CYS A 298 -12.24 -8.80 -20.13
CA CYS A 298 -11.89 -7.45 -20.55
C CYS A 298 -11.36 -7.49 -21.99
N LEU A 299 -12.28 -7.53 -22.96
CA LEU A 299 -11.90 -7.38 -24.37
C LEU A 299 -11.57 -5.91 -24.64
N ASN A 300 -10.40 -5.68 -25.23
CA ASN A 300 -10.00 -4.38 -25.78
C ASN A 300 -10.77 -4.09 -27.07
#